data_AF-A0A1Q6VAV7-F1
#
_entry.id   AF-A0A1Q6VAV7-F1
#
_cell.length_a   1.000
_cell.length_b   1.000
_cell.length_c   1.000
_cell.angle_alpha   90.00
_cell.angle_beta   90.00
_cell.angle_gamma   90.00
#
_symmetry.space_group_name_H-M   'P 1'
#
loop_
_entity.id
_entity.type
_entity.pdbx_description
1 polymer ?
#
loop_
_entity_poly.entity_id
_entity_poly.type
_entity_poly.pdbx_seq_one_letter_code
_entity_poly.pdbx_strand_id
1 'polypeptide(L)'
;MKVTFHPHAGERLAERGATEAEVVATVIGGEQFPAKFGRTGFRRNFTFQKQWHGRSYTTKQVTVFAVPDDDGWLVITVIVRYF
;
A
#
# COMPACT_ATOMS: atom_id res chain seq x y z
N MET A 1 -0.12 5.85 15.99
CA MET A 1 0.83 5.73 14.87
C MET A 1 0.34 6.57 13.72
N LYS A 2 1.14 7.53 13.26
CA LYS A 2 0.80 8.41 12.13
C LYS A 2 1.21 7.73 10.81
N VAL A 3 0.40 7.88 9.77
CA VAL A 3 0.76 7.46 8.41
C VAL A 3 0.66 8.68 7.52
N THR A 4 1.80 9.14 7.01
CA THR A 4 1.90 10.27 6.08
C THR A 4 2.22 9.76 4.69
N PHE A 5 1.88 10.55 3.67
CA PHE A 5 2.14 10.20 2.28
C PHE A 5 3.11 11.20 1.69
N HIS A 6 4.19 10.70 1.06
CA HIS A 6 4.98 11.55 0.19
C HIS A 6 4.07 12.05 -0.96
N PRO A 7 4.14 13.32 -1.39
CA PRO A 7 3.22 13.87 -2.40
C PRO A 7 3.06 13.00 -3.64
N HIS A 8 4.19 12.54 -4.21
CA HIS A 8 4.19 11.61 -5.34
C HIS A 8 3.45 10.28 -5.07
N ALA A 9 3.49 9.75 -3.85
CA ALA A 9 2.80 8.52 -3.51
C ALA A 9 1.29 8.76 -3.40
N GLY A 10 0.88 9.85 -2.75
CA GLY A 10 -0.52 10.24 -2.54
C GLY A 10 -1.26 10.50 -3.86
N GLU A 11 -0.69 11.32 -4.74
CA GLU A 11 -1.29 11.68 -6.04
C GLU A 11 -1.57 10.47 -6.94
N ARG A 12 -0.77 9.40 -6.78
CA ARG A 12 -0.80 8.22 -7.65
C ARG A 12 -1.58 7.04 -7.07
N LEU A 13 -2.15 7.15 -5.87
CA LEU A 13 -2.84 6.04 -5.22
C LEU A 13 -4.01 5.52 -6.07
N ALA A 14 -4.90 6.42 -6.48
CA ALA A 14 -6.09 6.08 -7.25
C ALA A 14 -5.74 5.47 -8.61
N GLU A 15 -4.73 6.01 -9.30
CA GLU A 15 -4.23 5.46 -10.57
C GLU A 15 -3.68 4.03 -10.42
N ARG A 16 -3.03 3.75 -9.28
CA ARG A 16 -2.54 2.40 -8.94
C ARG A 16 -3.66 1.48 -8.44
N GLY A 17 -4.88 2.00 -8.30
CA GLY A 17 -6.04 1.28 -7.81
C GLY A 17 -6.02 1.04 -6.30
N ALA A 18 -5.34 1.88 -5.51
CA ALA A 18 -5.36 1.85 -4.04
C ALA A 18 -6.10 3.06 -3.47
N THR A 19 -6.68 2.90 -2.29
CA THR A 19 -7.23 3.98 -1.47
C THR A 19 -6.29 4.29 -0.30
N GLU A 20 -6.35 5.50 0.23
CA GLU A 20 -5.60 5.86 1.44
C GLU A 20 -5.93 4.92 2.61
N ALA A 21 -7.21 4.57 2.79
CA ALA A 21 -7.65 3.65 3.84
C ALA A 21 -7.00 2.27 3.73
N GLU A 22 -6.88 1.70 2.53
CA GLU A 22 -6.19 0.43 2.32
C GLU A 22 -4.69 0.54 2.59
N VAL A 23 -4.05 1.66 2.23
CA VAL A 23 -2.64 1.89 2.53
C VAL A 23 -2.42 1.97 4.03
N VAL A 24 -3.21 2.78 4.74
CA VAL A 24 -3.14 2.90 6.21
C VAL A 24 -3.39 1.56 6.88
N ALA A 25 -4.41 0.82 6.45
CA ALA A 25 -4.70 -0.53 6.96
C ALA A 25 -3.56 -1.54 6.69
N THR A 26 -2.81 -1.35 5.59
CA THR A 26 -1.65 -2.16 5.26
C THR A 26 -0.46 -1.81 6.16
N VAL A 27 -0.20 -0.54 6.44
CA VAL A 27 0.89 -0.15 7.35
C VAL A 27 0.60 -0.55 8.80
N ILE A 28 -0.66 -0.45 9.25
CA ILE A 28 -1.04 -0.76 10.64
C ILE A 28 -1.07 -2.27 10.93
N GLY A 29 -1.55 -3.09 9.99
CA GLY A 29 -1.85 -4.50 10.27
C GLY A 29 -1.46 -5.45 9.14
N GLY A 30 -0.67 -5.00 8.17
CA GLY A 30 -0.08 -5.86 7.16
C GLY A 30 1.14 -6.62 7.68
N GLU A 31 1.53 -7.65 6.95
CA GLU A 31 2.80 -8.34 7.15
C GLU A 31 3.94 -7.37 6.87
N GLN A 32 4.85 -7.22 7.83
CA GLN A 32 6.02 -6.34 7.73
C GLN A 32 7.25 -7.14 7.27
N PHE A 33 8.05 -6.56 6.37
CA PHE A 33 9.27 -7.18 5.86
C PHE A 33 10.36 -6.13 5.52
N PRO A 34 11.65 -6.48 5.59
CA PRO A 34 12.72 -5.59 5.17
C PRO A 34 12.68 -5.38 3.64
N ALA A 35 12.89 -4.14 3.19
CA ALA A 35 12.94 -3.79 1.77
C ALA A 35 14.27 -3.10 1.40
N LYS A 36 14.48 -2.90 0.09
CA LYS A 36 15.70 -2.25 -0.43
C LYS A 36 15.82 -0.83 0.11
N PHE A 37 17.07 -0.34 0.19
CA PHE A 37 17.41 1.02 0.61
C PHE A 37 16.97 1.38 2.03
N GLY A 38 17.01 0.42 2.95
CA GLY A 38 16.64 0.63 4.37
C GLY A 38 15.16 0.91 4.60
N ARG A 39 14.30 0.62 3.61
CA ARG A 39 12.85 0.82 3.71
C ARG A 39 12.19 -0.37 4.40
N THR A 40 11.02 -0.12 4.94
CA THR A 40 10.14 -1.18 5.45
C THR A 40 9.01 -1.42 4.44
N GLY A 41 8.82 -2.69 4.08
CA GLY A 41 7.69 -3.14 3.31
C GLY A 41 6.56 -3.61 4.22
N PHE A 42 5.33 -3.30 3.82
CA PHE A 42 4.10 -3.78 4.44
C PHE A 42 3.22 -4.41 3.36
N ARG A 43 2.63 -5.56 3.62
CA ARG A 43 1.80 -6.28 2.64
C ARG A 43 0.50 -6.74 3.26
N ARG A 44 -0.62 -6.48 2.57
CA ARG A 44 -1.95 -6.93 3.00
C ARG A 44 -2.82 -7.25 1.81
N ASN A 45 -3.59 -8.33 1.94
CA ASN A 45 -4.61 -8.73 0.97
C ASN A 45 -5.98 -8.18 1.38
N PHE A 46 -6.76 -7.78 0.38
CA PHE A 46 -8.13 -7.29 0.50
C PHE A 46 -9.03 -8.07 -0.45
N THR A 47 -10.26 -8.32 -0.02
CA THR A 47 -11.32 -8.83 -0.89
C THR A 47 -11.64 -7.76 -1.94
N PHE A 48 -11.57 -8.11 -3.22
CA PHE A 48 -11.81 -7.18 -4.33
C PHE A 48 -13.10 -7.50 -5.08
N GLN A 49 -13.32 -8.77 -5.46
CA GLN A 49 -14.52 -9.28 -6.16
C GLN A 49 -15.02 -8.37 -7.31
N LYS A 50 -14.10 -7.81 -8.09
CA LYS A 50 -14.37 -6.82 -9.14
C LYS A 50 -13.53 -7.09 -10.37
N GLN A 51 -13.87 -6.45 -11.48
CA GLN A 51 -13.06 -6.47 -12.69
C GLN A 51 -11.99 -5.36 -12.66
N TRP A 52 -10.81 -5.68 -13.19
CA TRP A 52 -9.73 -4.74 -13.46
C TRP A 52 -9.17 -5.01 -14.85
N HIS A 53 -9.13 -4.00 -15.71
CA HIS A 53 -8.76 -4.11 -17.14
C HIS A 53 -9.40 -5.32 -17.87
N GLY A 54 -10.70 -5.55 -17.64
CA GLY A 54 -11.46 -6.62 -18.31
C GLY A 54 -11.23 -8.04 -17.76
N ARG A 55 -10.51 -8.20 -16.64
CA ARG A 55 -10.34 -9.48 -15.94
C ARG A 55 -10.93 -9.42 -14.54
N SER A 56 -11.62 -10.47 -14.12
CA SER A 56 -12.15 -10.59 -12.76
C SER A 56 -11.06 -11.02 -11.78
N TYR A 57 -10.98 -10.33 -10.66
CA TYR A 57 -10.04 -10.63 -9.59
C TYR A 57 -10.78 -10.75 -8.27
N THR A 58 -10.42 -11.76 -7.48
CA THR A 58 -11.04 -12.00 -6.18
C THR A 58 -10.29 -11.27 -5.09
N THR A 59 -8.97 -11.15 -5.26
CA THR A 59 -8.06 -10.61 -4.26
C THR A 59 -7.27 -9.46 -4.85
N LYS A 60 -7.13 -8.40 -4.05
CA LYS A 60 -6.22 -7.30 -4.29
C LYS A 60 -5.18 -7.26 -3.18
N GLN A 61 -3.91 -7.29 -3.53
CA GLN A 61 -2.81 -7.13 -2.59
C GLN A 61 -2.26 -5.72 -2.70
N VAL A 62 -2.19 -5.03 -1.56
CA VAL A 62 -1.51 -3.74 -1.44
C VAL A 62 -0.16 -4.00 -0.78
N THR A 63 0.90 -3.48 -1.38
CA THR A 63 2.25 -3.45 -0.82
C THR A 63 2.68 -2.00 -0.65
N VAL A 64 3.03 -1.61 0.56
CA VAL A 64 3.46 -0.26 0.91
C VAL A 64 4.93 -0.31 1.29
N PHE A 65 5.72 0.59 0.71
CA PHE A 65 7.09 0.85 1.14
C PHE A 65 7.12 2.19 1.84
N ALA A 66 7.58 2.18 3.08
CA ALA A 66 7.67 3.37 3.92
C ALA A 66 9.02 3.46 4.62
N VAL A 67 9.32 4.66 5.11
CA VAL A 67 10.43 4.95 6.02
C VAL A 67 9.86 5.44 7.34
N PRO A 68 10.56 5.22 8.47
CA PRO A 68 10.18 5.82 9.75
C PRO A 68 10.11 7.36 9.62
N ASP A 69 9.09 7.96 10.24
CA ASP A 69 8.85 9.40 10.26
C ASP A 69 8.29 9.74 11.64
N ASP A 70 8.97 10.58 12.42
CA ASP A 70 8.68 10.95 13.83
C ASP A 70 7.86 9.91 14.62
N ASP A 71 6.52 9.98 14.54
CA ASP A 71 5.55 9.13 15.26
C ASP A 71 4.84 8.06 14.40
N GLY A 72 5.48 7.61 13.32
CA GLY A 72 4.98 6.53 12.47
C GLY A 72 5.76 6.37 11.17
N TRP A 73 5.06 6.48 10.03
CA TRP A 73 5.58 6.07 8.73
C TRP A 73 5.27 7.06 7.62
N LEU A 74 6.30 7.43 6.86
CA LEU A 74 6.17 8.15 5.60
C LEU A 74 6.12 7.15 4.44
N VAL A 75 4.97 7.10 3.76
CA VAL A 75 4.75 6.24 2.60
C VAL A 75 5.44 6.81 1.36
N ILE A 76 6.34 6.03 0.78
CA ILE A 76 7.14 6.40 -0.39
C ILE A 76 6.60 5.75 -1.67
N THR A 77 6.15 4.50 -1.59
CA THR A 77 5.69 3.76 -2.77
C THR A 77 4.59 2.79 -2.41
N VAL A 78 3.53 2.79 -3.20
CA VAL A 78 2.45 1.80 -3.11
C VAL A 78 2.43 0.98 -4.39
N ILE A 79 2.35 -0.34 -4.28
CA ILE A 79 2.18 -1.27 -5.39
C ILE A 79 0.90 -2.07 -5.15
N VAL A 80 0.08 -2.20 -6.18
CA VAL A 80 -1.14 -3.02 -6.15
C VAL A 80 -0.98 -4.19 -7.11
N ARG A 81 -1.32 -5.39 -6.65
CA ARG A 81 -1.40 -6.60 -7.46
C ARG A 81 -2.79 -7.20 -7.34
N TYR A 82 -3.31 -7.72 -8.44
CA TYR A 82 -4.61 -8.38 -8.50
C TYR A 82 -4.43 -9.87 -8.79
N PHE A 83 -5.18 -10.71 -8.07
CA PHE A 83 -5.15 -12.18 -8.15
C PHE A 83 -6.55 -12.78 -8.29
#